data_AF-A0A939VTF5-F1
#
_entry.id   AF-A0A939VTF5-F1
#
_cell.length_a   1.000
_cell.length_b   1.000
_cell.length_c   1.000
_cell.angle_alpha   90.00
_cell.angle_beta   90.00
_cell.angle_gamma   90.00
#
_symmetry.space_group_name_H-M   'P 1'
#
loop_
_entity.id
_entity.type
_entity.pdbx_description
1 polymer ?
#
loop_
_entity_poly.entity_id
_entity_poly.type
_entity_poly.pdbx_seq_one_letter_code
_entity_poly.pdbx_strand_id
1 'polypeptide(L)'
;MNPLKKLYNELENRIGESQDEFPSRDLRHLILNGVLRIHLGNKPRDNYFRKCSDTEMIRLDYFTDASNIGSAIAKEYLEGKIVLPPDHFLRKILRLGIQSIGQDIAREYAFRIYPELRQLKLEGKNVPELPAENTMRKRNFCFTVETDRNIYELSQISRTDLPVGSNVFYDDICERHIETFVFDSIEAADVAHWNWDQFIHHETARPPVKYAVRLESDANEISVSTVFHVDLFEKTHSESSSDGSVVEWKICNTLGEAEEFRQEKLKERQHSEQNPAVSETPIAEIQIDRHSKVPEFSPREQRRNNRKNLSFSK
;
A
#
# COMPACT_ATOMS: atom_id res chain seq x y z
N MET A 1 18.43 32.14 -27.36
CA MET A 1 17.54 31.02 -26.94
C MET A 1 18.22 29.72 -27.34
N ASN A 2 18.30 28.72 -26.45
CA ASN A 2 18.99 27.45 -26.73
C ASN A 2 18.29 26.70 -27.90
N PRO A 3 19.02 26.27 -28.95
CA PRO A 3 18.44 25.58 -30.12
C PRO A 3 17.52 24.40 -29.76
N LEU A 4 17.91 23.59 -28.78
CA LEU A 4 17.13 22.44 -28.33
C LEU A 4 15.79 22.86 -27.69
N LYS A 5 15.77 23.96 -26.95
CA LYS A 5 14.55 24.50 -26.33
C LYS A 5 13.60 25.10 -27.37
N LYS A 6 14.15 25.70 -28.44
CA LYS A 6 13.35 26.18 -29.57
C LYS A 6 12.72 25.01 -30.32
N LEU A 7 13.50 23.97 -30.63
CA LEU A 7 13.01 22.75 -31.27
C LEU A 7 11.93 22.05 -30.42
N TYR A 8 12.11 21.99 -29.10
CA TYR A 8 11.08 21.45 -28.21
C TYR A 8 9.75 22.18 -28.36
N ASN A 9 9.75 23.51 -28.23
CA ASN A 9 8.53 24.32 -28.36
C ASN A 9 7.90 24.15 -29.75
N GLU A 10 8.71 24.04 -30.82
CA GLU A 10 8.22 23.78 -32.17
C GLU A 10 7.53 22.40 -32.28
N LEU A 11 8.11 21.36 -31.69
CA LEU A 11 7.52 20.02 -31.67
C LEU A 11 6.26 19.98 -30.79
N GLU A 12 6.27 20.67 -29.66
CA GLU A 12 5.13 20.78 -28.75
C GLU A 12 3.94 21.49 -29.42
N ASN A 13 4.19 22.61 -30.12
CA ASN A 13 3.17 23.32 -30.88
C ASN A 13 2.60 22.45 -32.00
N ARG A 14 3.44 21.70 -32.73
CA ARG A 14 2.99 20.77 -33.77
C ARG A 14 2.08 19.66 -33.22
N ILE A 15 2.33 19.18 -32.00
CA ILE A 15 1.44 18.23 -31.33
C ILE A 15 0.07 18.87 -31.05
N GLY A 16 0.05 20.15 -30.64
CA GLY A 16 -1.19 20.91 -30.42
C GLY A 16 -1.97 21.23 -31.70
N GLU A 17 -1.29 21.33 -32.83
CA GLU A 17 -1.86 21.62 -34.16
C GLU A 17 -2.22 20.36 -34.97
N SER A 18 -1.88 19.17 -34.46
CA SER A 18 -2.11 17.91 -35.18
C SER A 18 -3.62 17.68 -35.38
N GLN A 19 -4.07 17.78 -36.63
CA GLN A 19 -5.43 17.43 -37.08
C GLN A 19 -5.58 15.91 -37.31
N ASP A 20 -4.83 15.07 -36.59
CA ASP A 20 -5.09 13.64 -36.69
C ASP A 20 -6.43 13.33 -36.01
N GLU A 21 -7.32 12.64 -36.72
CA GLU A 21 -8.60 12.12 -36.19
C GLU A 21 -8.39 11.13 -35.02
N PHE A 22 -7.12 10.85 -34.69
CA PHE A 22 -6.70 9.97 -33.62
C PHE A 22 -6.23 10.82 -32.41
N PRO A 23 -6.89 10.72 -31.24
CA PRO A 23 -6.56 11.50 -30.04
C PRO A 23 -5.25 11.00 -29.39
N SER A 24 -4.13 11.23 -30.08
CA SER A 24 -2.79 10.79 -29.71
C SER A 24 -1.93 11.86 -29.06
N ARG A 25 -2.49 13.07 -28.88
CA ARG A 25 -1.78 14.21 -28.29
C ARG A 25 -1.03 13.85 -27.01
N ASP A 26 -1.71 13.22 -26.05
CA ASP A 26 -1.10 12.84 -24.78
C ASP A 26 0.04 11.84 -24.97
N LEU A 27 -0.16 10.83 -25.81
CA LEU A 27 0.86 9.84 -26.15
C LEU A 27 2.08 10.50 -26.80
N ARG A 28 1.85 11.41 -27.76
CA ARG A 28 2.90 12.16 -28.45
C ARG A 28 3.69 13.05 -27.49
N HIS A 29 3.05 13.72 -26.54
CA HIS A 29 3.72 14.50 -25.51
C HIS A 29 4.58 13.62 -24.60
N LEU A 30 4.04 12.48 -24.14
CA LEU A 30 4.79 11.53 -23.30
C LEU A 30 6.03 11.01 -24.03
N ILE A 31 5.89 10.60 -25.30
CA ILE A 31 7.02 10.11 -26.10
C ILE A 31 8.05 11.22 -26.34
N LEU A 32 7.63 12.45 -26.68
CA LEU A 32 8.54 13.57 -26.89
C LEU A 32 9.39 13.84 -25.64
N ASN A 33 8.76 13.86 -24.47
CA ASN A 33 9.44 14.05 -23.19
C ASN A 33 10.41 12.90 -22.88
N GLY A 34 10.04 11.66 -23.20
CA GLY A 34 10.91 10.49 -23.04
C GLY A 34 12.16 10.56 -23.92
N VAL A 35 12.00 10.90 -25.20
CA VAL A 35 13.12 10.98 -26.17
C VAL A 35 14.11 12.09 -25.82
N LEU A 36 13.61 13.23 -25.34
CA LEU A 36 14.46 14.35 -24.97
C LEU A 36 15.43 14.07 -23.81
N ARG A 37 15.11 13.08 -22.96
CA ARG A 37 15.93 12.70 -21.80
C ARG A 37 17.01 11.67 -22.14
N ILE A 38 17.06 11.20 -23.37
CA ILE A 38 18.09 10.25 -23.81
C ILE A 38 19.43 10.97 -23.85
N HIS A 39 20.39 10.43 -23.11
CA HIS A 39 21.74 10.95 -23.06
C HIS A 39 22.56 10.37 -24.22
N LEU A 40 23.30 11.24 -24.92
CA LEU A 40 24.27 10.78 -25.92
C LEU A 40 25.47 10.12 -25.25
N GLY A 41 25.64 8.81 -25.45
CA GLY A 41 26.80 8.05 -24.98
C GLY A 41 28.13 8.65 -25.45
N ASN A 42 29.17 8.55 -24.61
CA ASN A 42 30.54 9.00 -24.94
C ASN A 42 31.29 8.01 -25.82
N LYS A 43 30.88 6.75 -25.79
CA LYS A 43 31.42 5.64 -26.56
C LYS A 43 30.24 4.77 -27.00
N PRO A 44 30.37 4.04 -28.13
CA PRO A 44 29.40 3.03 -28.48
C PRO A 44 29.29 1.98 -27.37
N ARG A 45 28.08 1.43 -27.15
CA ARG A 45 27.88 0.40 -26.13
C ARG A 45 28.61 -0.90 -26.46
N ASP A 46 28.68 -1.25 -27.74
CA ASP A 46 29.20 -2.54 -28.21
C ASP A 46 29.67 -2.47 -29.66
N ASN A 47 30.68 -3.26 -30.01
CA ASN A 47 31.24 -3.34 -31.36
C ASN A 47 30.50 -4.34 -32.28
N TYR A 48 29.18 -4.20 -32.39
CA TYR A 48 28.36 -5.10 -33.22
C TYR A 48 28.61 -4.94 -34.72
N PHE A 49 29.01 -3.74 -35.18
CA PHE A 49 29.24 -3.45 -36.60
C PHE A 49 30.69 -3.04 -36.84
N ARG A 50 31.54 -4.01 -37.22
CA ARG A 50 32.97 -3.78 -37.54
C ARG A 50 33.26 -2.75 -38.65
N LYS A 51 32.23 -2.28 -39.35
CA LYS A 51 32.33 -1.31 -40.46
C LYS A 51 31.75 0.09 -40.13
N CYS A 52 31.11 0.27 -38.98
CA CYS A 52 30.57 1.57 -38.59
C CYS A 52 31.61 2.37 -37.80
N SER A 53 31.63 3.68 -38.01
CA SER A 53 32.39 4.59 -37.15
C SER A 53 31.74 4.68 -35.76
N ASP A 54 32.52 4.98 -34.72
CA ASP A 54 32.01 5.22 -33.35
C ASP A 54 30.87 6.24 -33.33
N THR A 55 30.93 7.24 -34.21
CA THR A 55 29.90 8.26 -34.37
C THR A 55 28.58 7.67 -34.86
N GLU A 56 28.63 6.83 -35.89
CA GLU A 56 27.44 6.16 -36.43
C GLU A 56 26.87 5.17 -35.43
N MET A 57 27.72 4.50 -34.66
CA MET A 57 27.28 3.59 -33.61
C MET A 57 26.59 4.34 -32.46
N ILE A 58 27.14 5.45 -31.98
CA ILE A 58 26.47 6.31 -30.98
C ILE A 58 25.12 6.82 -31.51
N ARG A 59 25.04 7.12 -32.81
CA ARG A 59 23.79 7.50 -33.47
C ARG A 59 22.77 6.36 -33.47
N LEU A 60 23.20 5.15 -33.81
CA LEU A 60 22.35 3.95 -33.81
C LEU A 60 21.87 3.59 -32.41
N ASP A 61 22.75 3.67 -31.41
CA ASP A 61 22.42 3.46 -30.00
C ASP A 61 21.33 4.45 -29.56
N TYR A 62 21.49 5.74 -29.88
CA TYR A 62 20.49 6.77 -29.58
C TYR A 62 19.12 6.49 -30.22
N PHE A 63 19.09 6.11 -31.50
CA PHE A 63 17.83 5.77 -32.16
C PHE A 63 17.18 4.51 -31.62
N THR A 64 17.99 3.53 -31.21
CA THR A 64 17.52 2.30 -30.59
C THR A 64 16.89 2.60 -29.24
N ASP A 65 17.54 3.42 -28.42
CA ASP A 65 17.00 3.88 -27.14
C ASP A 65 15.69 4.64 -27.33
N ALA A 66 15.63 5.55 -28.31
CA ALA A 66 14.42 6.30 -28.61
C ALA A 66 13.27 5.36 -29.01
N SER A 67 13.54 4.42 -29.92
CA SER A 67 12.57 3.41 -30.33
C SER A 67 12.04 2.60 -29.13
N ASN A 68 12.94 2.13 -28.25
CA ASN A 68 12.58 1.36 -27.06
C ASN A 68 11.74 2.17 -26.08
N ILE A 69 12.09 3.43 -25.84
CA ILE A 69 11.31 4.35 -24.99
C ILE A 69 9.92 4.59 -25.58
N GLY A 70 9.83 4.85 -26.88
CA GLY A 70 8.57 5.00 -27.60
C GLY A 70 7.66 3.78 -27.46
N SER A 71 8.22 2.60 -27.70
CA SER A 71 7.53 1.31 -27.53
C SER A 71 6.98 1.13 -26.12
N ALA A 72 7.83 1.36 -25.11
CA ALA A 72 7.48 1.19 -23.71
C ALA A 72 6.35 2.14 -23.29
N ILE A 73 6.50 3.43 -23.63
CA ILE A 73 5.51 4.47 -23.33
C ILE A 73 4.17 4.15 -23.99
N ALA A 74 4.19 3.75 -25.26
CA ALA A 74 2.96 3.50 -26.02
C ALA A 74 2.25 2.23 -25.55
N LYS A 75 2.99 1.17 -25.20
CA LYS A 75 2.44 -0.02 -24.55
C LYS A 75 1.74 0.36 -23.25
N GLU A 76 2.42 1.10 -22.39
CA GLU A 76 1.91 1.53 -21.09
C GLU A 76 0.67 2.42 -21.22
N TYR A 77 0.69 3.37 -22.16
CA TYR A 77 -0.44 4.23 -22.46
C TYR A 77 -1.70 3.44 -22.88
N LEU A 78 -1.49 2.31 -23.56
CA LEU A 78 -2.58 1.43 -23.98
C LEU A 78 -3.09 0.53 -22.85
N GLU A 79 -2.23 0.01 -21.98
CA GLU A 79 -2.65 -0.92 -20.90
C GLU A 79 -3.76 -0.34 -20.03
N GLY A 80 -3.72 0.97 -19.73
CA GLY A 80 -4.77 1.64 -18.96
C GLY A 80 -6.08 1.92 -19.72
N LYS A 81 -6.16 1.56 -21.01
CA LYS A 81 -7.27 1.88 -21.91
C LYS A 81 -7.87 0.65 -22.61
N ILE A 82 -7.28 -0.53 -22.46
CA ILE A 82 -7.81 -1.77 -23.03
C ILE A 82 -8.96 -2.29 -22.17
N VAL A 83 -10.14 -2.43 -22.77
CA VAL A 83 -11.34 -3.02 -22.13
C VAL A 83 -11.36 -4.56 -22.28
N LEU A 84 -10.50 -5.12 -23.12
CA LEU A 84 -10.46 -6.56 -23.39
C LEU A 84 -9.89 -7.35 -22.19
N PRO A 85 -10.42 -8.56 -21.91
CA PRO A 85 -9.88 -9.46 -20.89
C PRO A 85 -8.41 -9.82 -21.12
N PRO A 86 -7.66 -10.20 -20.06
CA PRO A 86 -6.24 -10.44 -20.18
C PRO A 86 -5.81 -11.48 -21.20
N ASP A 87 -6.60 -12.53 -21.34
CA ASP A 87 -6.30 -13.68 -22.20
C ASP A 87 -6.85 -13.51 -23.62
N HIS A 88 -7.48 -12.37 -23.93
CA HIS A 88 -8.07 -12.13 -25.23
C HIS A 88 -6.99 -11.99 -26.31
N PHE A 89 -7.06 -12.78 -27.39
CA PHE A 89 -6.02 -12.82 -28.43
C PHE A 89 -5.74 -11.45 -29.09
N LEU A 90 -6.77 -10.62 -29.31
CA LEU A 90 -6.63 -9.25 -29.84
C LEU A 90 -5.76 -8.36 -28.94
N ARG A 91 -5.67 -8.63 -27.63
CA ARG A 91 -4.83 -7.86 -26.71
C ARG A 91 -3.36 -7.92 -27.13
N LYS A 92 -2.88 -9.08 -27.60
CA LYS A 92 -1.51 -9.23 -28.11
C LYS A 92 -1.30 -8.43 -29.40
N ILE A 93 -2.28 -8.46 -30.31
CA ILE A 93 -2.22 -7.71 -31.58
C ILE A 93 -2.21 -6.21 -31.33
N LEU A 94 -3.11 -5.71 -30.47
CA LEU A 94 -3.17 -4.29 -30.10
C LEU A 94 -1.87 -3.81 -29.42
N ARG A 95 -1.30 -4.64 -28.53
CA ARG A 95 0.00 -4.36 -27.89
C ARG A 95 1.11 -4.22 -28.93
N LEU A 96 1.22 -5.15 -29.88
CA LEU A 96 2.24 -5.08 -30.93
C LEU A 96 2.04 -3.86 -31.83
N GLY A 97 0.79 -3.57 -32.21
CA GLY A 97 0.46 -2.41 -33.03
C GLY A 97 0.84 -1.09 -32.34
N ILE A 98 0.45 -0.91 -31.07
CA ILE A 98 0.75 0.33 -30.35
C ILE A 98 2.25 0.49 -30.06
N GLN A 99 2.95 -0.61 -29.81
CA GLN A 99 4.40 -0.58 -29.67
C GLN A 99 5.07 -0.09 -30.95
N SER A 100 4.66 -0.59 -32.12
CA SER A 100 5.17 -0.13 -33.42
C SER A 100 4.90 1.36 -33.63
N ILE A 101 3.67 1.82 -33.34
CA ILE A 101 3.32 3.24 -33.43
C ILE A 101 4.21 4.09 -32.50
N GLY A 102 4.41 3.64 -31.26
CA GLY A 102 5.29 4.30 -30.30
C GLY A 102 6.73 4.40 -30.78
N GLN A 103 7.27 3.32 -31.35
CA GLN A 103 8.60 3.29 -31.95
C GLN A 103 8.75 4.27 -33.10
N ASP A 104 7.74 4.39 -33.96
CA ASP A 104 7.78 5.28 -35.13
C ASP A 104 7.72 6.75 -34.70
N ILE A 105 6.82 7.11 -33.77
CA ILE A 105 6.74 8.46 -33.20
C ILE A 105 8.06 8.85 -32.54
N ALA A 106 8.63 7.96 -31.71
CA ALA A 106 9.87 8.25 -31.01
C ALA A 106 11.06 8.41 -31.98
N ARG A 107 11.12 7.59 -33.04
CA ARG A 107 12.12 7.73 -34.10
C ARG A 107 12.01 9.05 -34.85
N GLU A 108 10.79 9.53 -35.13
CA GLU A 108 10.58 10.84 -35.76
C GLU A 108 11.15 11.97 -34.88
N TYR A 109 10.85 11.97 -33.58
CA TYR A 109 11.39 12.98 -32.66
C TYR A 109 12.90 12.86 -32.51
N ALA A 110 13.42 11.65 -32.35
CA ALA A 110 14.85 11.38 -32.23
C ALA A 110 15.61 11.90 -33.46
N PHE A 111 15.05 11.77 -34.66
CA PHE A 111 15.67 12.26 -35.90
C PHE A 111 15.89 13.78 -35.86
N ARG A 112 14.95 14.52 -35.27
CA ARG A 112 15.04 15.98 -35.15
C ARG A 112 15.91 16.42 -33.96
N ILE A 113 15.87 15.67 -32.86
CA ILE A 113 16.57 16.02 -31.61
C ILE A 113 18.07 15.67 -31.65
N TYR A 114 18.43 14.54 -32.27
CA TYR A 114 19.81 14.05 -32.29
C TYR A 114 20.84 15.07 -32.82
N PRO A 115 20.61 15.77 -33.95
CA PRO A 115 21.57 16.76 -34.45
C PRO A 115 21.86 17.87 -33.44
N GLU A 116 20.83 18.38 -32.76
CA GLU A 116 20.95 19.44 -31.76
C GLU A 116 21.72 18.96 -30.52
N LEU A 117 21.38 17.76 -30.00
CA LEU A 117 22.10 17.17 -28.87
C LEU A 117 23.57 16.91 -29.21
N ARG A 118 23.86 16.45 -30.43
CA ARG A 118 25.23 16.22 -30.89
C ARG A 118 26.01 17.52 -30.99
N GLN A 119 25.40 18.58 -31.52
CA GLN A 119 26.02 19.89 -31.60
C GLN A 119 26.34 20.44 -30.21
N LEU A 120 25.39 20.37 -29.27
CA LEU A 120 25.62 20.77 -27.87
C LEU A 120 26.79 20.01 -27.24
N LYS A 121 26.88 18.71 -27.49
CA LYS A 121 27.98 17.86 -27.01
C LYS A 121 29.33 18.24 -27.62
N LEU A 122 29.39 18.51 -28.94
CA LEU A 122 30.61 18.96 -29.61
C LEU A 122 31.07 20.33 -29.10
N GLU A 123 30.14 21.20 -28.73
CA GLU A 123 30.41 22.51 -28.15
C GLU A 123 30.71 22.46 -26.63
N GLY A 124 30.68 21.27 -26.00
CA GLY A 124 30.89 21.10 -24.57
C GLY A 124 29.83 21.78 -23.69
N LYS A 125 28.67 22.11 -24.26
CA LYS A 125 27.58 22.78 -23.55
C LYS A 125 26.69 21.75 -22.86
N ASN A 126 26.27 22.08 -21.63
CA ASN A 126 25.31 21.26 -20.91
C ASN A 126 23.96 21.23 -21.64
N VAL A 127 23.31 20.07 -21.62
CA VAL A 127 21.92 19.92 -22.09
C VAL A 127 21.05 20.78 -21.18
N PRO A 128 20.23 21.70 -21.73
CA PRO A 128 19.39 22.57 -20.91
C PRO A 128 18.40 21.75 -20.10
N GLU A 129 18.12 22.19 -18.86
CA GLU A 129 17.04 21.63 -18.05
C GLU A 129 15.71 21.80 -18.78
N LEU A 130 15.10 20.67 -19.12
CA LEU A 130 13.80 20.60 -19.78
C LEU A 130 12.69 20.62 -18.73
N PRO A 131 11.46 21.02 -19.09
CA PRO A 131 10.35 21.10 -18.14
C PRO A 131 10.19 19.78 -17.38
N ALA A 132 9.93 19.93 -16.08
CA ALA A 132 9.81 18.84 -15.14
C ALA A 132 8.73 17.84 -15.58
N GLU A 133 8.94 16.61 -15.14
CA GLU A 133 8.09 15.45 -15.35
C GLU A 133 6.59 15.79 -15.26
N ASN A 134 5.85 15.66 -16.36
CA ASN A 134 4.53 15.06 -16.23
C ASN A 134 4.80 13.58 -16.07
N THR A 135 5.11 13.18 -14.82
CA THR A 135 5.28 11.80 -14.40
C THR A 135 4.17 10.99 -15.04
N MET A 136 4.54 10.03 -15.90
CA MET A 136 3.79 8.77 -15.90
C MET A 136 3.61 8.42 -14.44
N ARG A 137 2.34 8.29 -14.01
CA ARG A 137 1.91 8.13 -12.62
C ARG A 137 3.02 7.47 -11.81
N LYS A 138 3.49 8.08 -10.72
CA LYS A 138 4.40 7.40 -9.78
C LYS A 138 3.79 6.03 -9.51
N ARG A 139 4.40 4.99 -10.07
CA ARG A 139 3.92 3.62 -9.94
C ARG A 139 4.49 3.10 -8.65
N ASN A 140 3.59 2.76 -7.75
CA ASN A 140 3.93 2.06 -6.54
C ASN A 140 4.08 0.57 -6.86
N PHE A 141 4.72 -0.17 -5.97
CA PHE A 141 4.90 -1.61 -6.06
C PHE A 141 4.00 -2.28 -5.04
N CYS A 142 3.32 -3.36 -5.40
CA CYS A 142 2.48 -4.08 -4.46
C CYS A 142 2.58 -5.59 -4.61
N PHE A 143 2.30 -6.27 -3.50
CA PHE A 143 2.01 -7.68 -3.47
C PHE A 143 0.82 -7.90 -2.53
N THR A 144 0.19 -9.07 -2.65
CA THR A 144 -0.91 -9.49 -1.79
C THR A 144 -0.54 -10.76 -1.03
N VAL A 145 -1.09 -10.88 0.18
CA VAL A 145 -1.09 -12.11 0.96
C VAL A 145 -2.54 -12.55 1.11
N GLU A 146 -2.88 -13.68 0.53
CA GLU A 146 -4.19 -14.30 0.67
C GLU A 146 -4.12 -15.32 1.80
N THR A 147 -5.00 -15.19 2.78
CA THR A 147 -5.09 -16.08 3.93
C THR A 147 -6.45 -16.80 3.93
N ASP A 148 -6.42 -18.11 3.68
CA ASP A 148 -7.55 -19.01 3.89
C ASP A 148 -7.25 -19.91 5.09
N ARG A 149 -7.90 -19.62 6.22
CA ARG A 149 -7.69 -20.26 7.52
C ARG A 149 -6.22 -20.16 7.97
N ASN A 150 -5.40 -21.13 7.60
CA ASN A 150 -3.97 -21.23 7.94
C ASN A 150 -3.07 -21.42 6.71
N ILE A 151 -3.64 -21.31 5.50
CA ILE A 151 -2.90 -21.39 4.25
C ILE A 151 -2.68 -19.96 3.77
N TYR A 152 -1.41 -19.64 3.50
CA TYR A 152 -0.99 -18.35 3.01
C TYR A 152 -0.52 -18.48 1.57
N GLU A 153 -1.05 -17.64 0.68
CA GLU A 153 -0.59 -17.51 -0.69
C GLU A 153 -0.02 -16.10 -0.91
N LEU A 154 1.26 -16.04 -1.26
CA LEU A 154 1.98 -14.79 -1.49
C LEU A 154 2.08 -14.51 -2.99
N SER A 155 1.53 -13.39 -3.43
CA SER A 155 1.60 -12.99 -4.84
C SER A 155 3.01 -12.53 -5.21
N GLN A 156 3.29 -12.49 -6.52
CA GLN A 156 4.46 -11.77 -7.02
C GLN A 156 4.31 -10.26 -6.83
N ILE A 157 5.44 -9.57 -6.70
CA ILE A 157 5.48 -8.10 -6.70
C ILE A 157 5.09 -7.61 -8.10
N SER A 158 4.12 -6.71 -8.15
CA SER A 158 3.60 -6.10 -9.36
C SER A 158 3.57 -4.57 -9.23
N ARG A 159 3.38 -3.87 -10.34
CA ARG A 159 3.25 -2.41 -10.36
C ARG A 159 1.80 -2.01 -10.19
N THR A 160 1.53 -1.00 -9.38
CA THR A 160 0.19 -0.50 -9.08
C THR A 160 0.11 1.02 -9.06
N ASP A 161 -1.11 1.53 -9.22
CA ASP A 161 -1.47 2.94 -9.07
C ASP A 161 -2.10 3.23 -7.69
N LEU A 162 -2.24 2.22 -6.82
CA LEU A 162 -2.78 2.38 -5.46
C LEU A 162 -1.86 3.26 -4.61
N PRO A 163 -2.40 4.03 -3.64
CA PRO A 163 -1.57 4.81 -2.71
C PRO A 163 -0.72 3.90 -1.83
N VAL A 164 0.44 4.41 -1.41
CA VAL A 164 1.34 3.73 -0.46
C VAL A 164 0.60 3.47 0.84
N GLY A 165 0.74 2.27 1.39
CA GLY A 165 0.06 1.84 2.59
C GLY A 165 -0.21 0.36 2.58
N SER A 166 -1.07 -0.06 3.50
CA SER A 166 -1.52 -1.45 3.58
C SER A 166 -3.03 -1.48 3.87
N ASN A 167 -3.69 -2.54 3.40
CA ASN A 167 -5.11 -2.72 3.60
C ASN A 167 -5.42 -4.21 3.81
N VAL A 168 -6.41 -4.49 4.66
CA VAL A 168 -6.94 -5.84 4.88
C VAL A 168 -8.37 -5.86 4.36
N PHE A 169 -8.64 -6.72 3.40
CA PHE A 169 -9.97 -6.93 2.85
C PHE A 169 -10.43 -8.36 3.16
N TYR A 170 -11.71 -8.54 3.48
CA TYR A 170 -12.32 -9.86 3.63
C TYR A 170 -13.20 -10.15 2.41
N ASP A 171 -12.85 -11.21 1.68
CA ASP A 171 -13.61 -11.75 0.55
C ASP A 171 -14.62 -12.76 1.10
N ASP A 172 -15.89 -12.34 1.15
CA ASP A 172 -17.01 -13.10 1.68
C ASP A 172 -17.41 -14.29 0.79
N ILE A 173 -17.10 -14.24 -0.50
CA ILE A 173 -17.41 -15.31 -1.46
C ILE A 173 -16.47 -16.50 -1.24
N CYS A 174 -15.18 -16.21 -1.08
CA CYS A 174 -14.16 -17.24 -0.89
C CYS A 174 -13.80 -17.48 0.59
N GLU A 175 -14.48 -16.79 1.51
CA GLU A 175 -14.25 -16.81 2.97
C GLU A 175 -12.79 -16.58 3.38
N ARG A 176 -12.08 -15.69 2.67
CA ARG A 176 -10.63 -15.47 2.82
C ARG A 176 -10.28 -14.01 3.06
N HIS A 177 -9.14 -13.79 3.71
CA HIS A 177 -8.59 -12.45 3.87
C HIS A 177 -7.57 -12.17 2.78
N ILE A 178 -7.60 -10.96 2.22
CA ILE A 178 -6.65 -10.47 1.24
C ILE A 178 -5.98 -9.24 1.82
N GLU A 179 -4.71 -9.37 2.15
CA GLU A 179 -3.87 -8.27 2.62
C GLU A 179 -3.12 -7.69 1.43
N THR A 180 -3.27 -6.39 1.18
CA THR A 180 -2.57 -5.69 0.10
C THR A 180 -1.53 -4.75 0.69
N PHE A 181 -0.28 -4.88 0.24
CA PHE A 181 0.83 -4.03 0.66
C PHE A 181 1.33 -3.20 -0.52
N VAL A 182 1.45 -1.89 -0.36
CA VAL A 182 1.82 -0.94 -1.42
C VAL A 182 2.97 -0.06 -0.96
N PHE A 183 4.04 -0.03 -1.76
CA PHE A 183 5.31 0.64 -1.47
C PHE A 183 5.68 1.62 -2.58
N ASP A 184 6.43 2.66 -2.24
CA ASP A 184 6.94 3.66 -3.20
C ASP A 184 8.16 3.17 -3.99
N SER A 185 8.80 2.10 -3.54
CA SER A 185 10.06 1.56 -4.07
C SER A 185 10.02 0.03 -4.15
N ILE A 186 10.71 -0.52 -5.15
CA ILE A 186 10.78 -1.97 -5.34
C ILE A 186 11.59 -2.63 -4.24
N GLU A 187 12.62 -1.95 -3.72
CA GLU A 187 13.47 -2.45 -2.65
C GLU A 187 12.69 -2.63 -1.34
N ALA A 188 11.81 -1.68 -0.99
CA ALA A 188 10.95 -1.81 0.17
C ALA A 188 9.93 -2.94 0.00
N ALA A 189 9.35 -3.07 -1.20
CA ALA A 189 8.45 -4.17 -1.52
C ALA A 189 9.15 -5.54 -1.45
N ASP A 190 10.37 -5.65 -1.95
CA ASP A 190 11.17 -6.89 -1.95
C ASP A 190 11.54 -7.34 -0.54
N VAL A 191 11.97 -6.42 0.33
CA VAL A 191 12.26 -6.72 1.74
C VAL A 191 11.01 -7.20 2.48
N ALA A 192 9.87 -6.51 2.29
CA ALA A 192 8.61 -6.91 2.93
C ALA A 192 8.09 -8.25 2.39
N HIS A 193 8.23 -8.48 1.09
CA HIS A 193 7.86 -9.74 0.42
C HIS A 193 8.70 -10.90 0.95
N TRP A 194 10.03 -10.72 1.05
CA TRP A 194 10.93 -11.70 1.65
C TRP A 194 10.56 -12.06 3.10
N ASN A 195 10.25 -11.08 3.93
CA ASN A 195 9.85 -11.33 5.32
C ASN A 195 8.56 -12.16 5.42
N TRP A 196 7.61 -11.93 4.51
CA TRP A 196 6.40 -12.74 4.40
C TRP A 196 6.71 -14.15 3.91
N ASP A 197 7.56 -14.29 2.90
CA ASP A 197 8.00 -15.59 2.39
C ASP A 197 8.64 -16.45 3.49
N GLN A 198 9.50 -15.85 4.33
CA GLN A 198 10.11 -16.53 5.47
C GLN A 198 9.08 -16.98 6.52
N PHE A 199 8.05 -16.17 6.79
CA PHE A 199 6.98 -16.55 7.71
C PHE A 199 6.14 -17.71 7.15
N ILE A 200 5.77 -17.64 5.88
CA ILE A 200 4.93 -18.66 5.20
C ILE A 200 5.65 -20.01 5.15
N HIS A 201 6.97 -20.00 4.92
CA HIS A 201 7.81 -21.20 4.95
C HIS A 201 8.25 -21.64 6.36
N HIS A 202 7.65 -21.05 7.41
CA HIS A 202 7.91 -21.36 8.83
C HIS A 202 9.37 -21.14 9.28
N GLU A 203 10.13 -20.30 8.58
CA GLU A 203 11.45 -19.86 9.03
C GLU A 203 11.34 -18.83 10.16
N THR A 204 10.23 -18.11 10.24
CA THR A 204 9.89 -17.21 11.35
C THR A 204 8.56 -17.60 11.99
N ALA A 205 8.47 -17.43 13.32
CA ALA A 205 7.30 -17.87 14.09
C ALA A 205 6.11 -16.90 14.06
N ARG A 206 6.31 -15.67 13.58
CA ARG A 206 5.30 -14.60 13.61
C ARG A 206 5.28 -13.86 12.30
N PRO A 207 4.09 -13.39 11.85
CA PRO A 207 4.00 -12.57 10.65
C PRO A 207 4.77 -11.26 10.83
N PRO A 208 5.24 -10.64 9.74
CA PRO A 208 6.05 -9.42 9.78
C PRO A 208 5.24 -8.15 10.05
N VAL A 209 3.96 -8.27 10.45
CA VAL A 209 3.03 -7.18 10.71
C VAL A 209 2.22 -7.45 11.97
N LYS A 210 1.62 -6.40 12.54
CA LYS A 210 0.62 -6.49 13.59
C LYS A 210 -0.74 -6.04 13.09
N TYR A 211 -1.78 -6.52 13.75
CA TYR A 211 -3.17 -6.26 13.40
C TYR A 211 -3.85 -5.51 14.54
N ALA A 212 -4.78 -4.62 14.21
CA ALA A 212 -5.60 -3.95 15.21
C ALA A 212 -7.08 -3.94 14.84
N VAL A 213 -7.90 -3.92 15.89
CA VAL A 213 -9.34 -3.68 15.84
C VAL A 213 -9.62 -2.47 16.75
N ARG A 214 -10.28 -1.46 16.20
CA ARG A 214 -10.71 -0.27 16.92
C ARG A 214 -12.16 -0.43 17.34
N LEU A 215 -12.41 -0.21 18.62
CA LEU A 215 -13.74 -0.13 19.22
C LEU A 215 -14.00 1.33 19.59
N GLU A 216 -15.11 1.89 19.15
CA GLU A 216 -15.55 3.20 19.64
C GLU A 216 -16.86 3.00 20.39
N SER A 217 -16.88 3.38 21.66
CA SER A 217 -18.06 3.32 22.50
C SER A 217 -18.55 4.74 22.75
N ASP A 218 -19.68 5.08 22.14
CA ASP A 218 -20.44 6.29 22.43
C ASP A 218 -21.60 5.96 23.37
N ALA A 219 -22.25 6.97 23.95
CA ALA A 219 -23.26 6.84 25.00
C ALA A 219 -24.40 5.83 24.70
N ASN A 220 -24.65 5.48 23.42
CA ASN A 220 -25.69 4.53 23.01
C ASN A 220 -25.23 3.48 21.98
N GLU A 221 -23.99 3.52 21.48
CA GLU A 221 -23.57 2.63 20.39
C GLU A 221 -22.09 2.23 20.51
N ILE A 222 -21.81 0.96 20.20
CA ILE A 222 -20.45 0.44 20.06
C ILE A 222 -20.20 0.19 18.57
N SER A 223 -19.28 0.96 17.99
CA SER A 223 -18.76 0.76 16.64
C SER A 223 -17.55 -0.18 16.71
N VAL A 224 -17.50 -1.17 15.82
CA VAL A 224 -16.39 -2.12 15.70
C VAL A 224 -15.79 -1.97 14.30
N SER A 225 -14.53 -1.56 14.21
CA SER A 225 -13.86 -1.39 12.92
C SER A 225 -13.59 -2.72 12.21
N THR A 226 -13.23 -2.65 10.94
CA THR A 226 -12.54 -3.75 10.26
C THR A 226 -11.15 -3.96 10.87
N VAL A 227 -10.54 -5.12 10.62
CA VAL A 227 -9.13 -5.35 10.95
C VAL A 227 -8.27 -4.50 10.01
N PHE A 228 -7.18 -3.93 10.52
CA PHE A 228 -6.17 -3.21 9.73
C PHE A 228 -4.77 -3.39 10.34
N HIS A 229 -3.72 -3.08 9.56
CA HIS A 229 -2.35 -3.18 10.01
C HIS A 229 -1.92 -2.01 10.89
N VAL A 230 -1.06 -2.28 11.87
CA VAL A 230 -0.45 -1.26 12.75
C VAL A 230 1.06 -1.45 12.86
N ASP A 231 1.74 -0.42 13.38
CA ASP A 231 3.17 -0.48 13.66
C ASP A 231 3.50 -1.67 14.59
N LEU A 232 4.63 -2.32 14.32
CA LEU A 232 5.17 -3.43 15.10
C LEU A 232 5.39 -3.05 16.58
N PHE A 233 5.61 -1.78 16.89
CA PHE A 233 5.85 -1.32 18.27
C PHE A 233 4.57 -0.93 19.02
N GLU A 234 3.44 -0.86 18.34
CA GLU A 234 2.19 -0.42 18.92
C GLU A 234 1.68 -1.42 19.98
N LYS A 235 1.03 -0.89 21.03
CA LYS A 235 0.45 -1.67 22.14
C LYS A 235 -1.03 -1.33 22.32
N THR A 236 -1.80 -2.30 22.81
CA THR A 236 -3.21 -2.11 23.17
C THR A 236 -3.35 -0.94 24.13
N HIS A 237 -4.23 0.00 23.81
CA HIS A 237 -4.48 1.21 24.57
C HIS A 237 -5.92 1.68 24.41
N SER A 238 -6.37 2.52 25.34
CA SER A 238 -7.71 3.10 25.34
C SER A 238 -7.60 4.59 25.61
N GLU A 239 -8.35 5.39 24.85
CA GLU A 239 -8.46 6.83 24.99
C GLU A 239 -9.89 7.20 25.35
N SER A 240 -10.08 8.08 26.34
CA SER A 240 -11.38 8.62 26.72
C SER A 240 -11.45 10.09 26.34
N SER A 241 -12.45 10.48 25.56
CA SER A 241 -12.69 11.86 25.18
C SER A 241 -13.55 12.58 26.23
N SER A 242 -13.50 13.92 26.22
CA SER A 242 -14.24 14.79 27.15
C SER A 242 -15.77 14.71 26.99
N ASP A 243 -16.26 14.16 25.88
CA ASP A 243 -17.67 13.89 25.59
C ASP A 243 -18.17 12.57 26.19
N GLY A 244 -17.29 11.79 26.82
CA GLY A 244 -17.60 10.48 27.40
C GLY A 244 -17.44 9.31 26.42
N SER A 245 -17.02 9.56 25.17
CA SER A 245 -16.67 8.49 24.23
C SER A 245 -15.36 7.80 24.62
N VAL A 246 -15.30 6.49 24.43
CA VAL A 246 -14.11 5.68 24.68
C VAL A 246 -13.69 4.98 23.40
N VAL A 247 -12.46 5.21 22.96
CA VAL A 247 -11.84 4.53 21.82
C VAL A 247 -10.82 3.52 22.36
N GLU A 248 -11.07 2.24 22.14
CA GLU A 248 -10.15 1.16 22.49
C GLU A 248 -9.50 0.59 21.23
N TRP A 249 -8.18 0.49 21.26
CA TRP A 249 -7.38 -0.13 20.20
C TRP A 249 -6.87 -1.48 20.71
N LYS A 250 -7.44 -2.57 20.20
CA LYS A 250 -6.97 -3.92 20.48
C LYS A 250 -5.94 -4.35 19.46
N ILE A 251 -4.73 -4.70 19.91
CA ILE A 251 -3.62 -5.08 19.03
C ILE A 251 -3.30 -6.56 19.19
N CYS A 252 -3.29 -7.26 18.06
CA CYS A 252 -3.09 -8.69 17.94
C CYS A 252 -1.84 -9.00 17.10
N ASN A 253 -1.23 -10.16 17.35
CA ASN A 253 -0.02 -10.57 16.62
C ASN A 253 -0.34 -11.36 15.35
N THR A 254 -1.57 -11.86 15.23
CA THR A 254 -2.02 -12.62 14.06
C THR A 254 -3.36 -12.08 13.57
N LEU A 255 -3.63 -12.31 12.28
CA LEU A 255 -4.90 -11.93 11.67
C LEU A 255 -6.07 -12.72 12.27
N GLY A 256 -5.86 -14.01 12.55
CA GLY A 256 -6.86 -14.87 13.19
C GLY A 256 -7.27 -14.35 14.57
N GLU A 257 -6.31 -13.99 15.42
CA GLU A 257 -6.59 -13.38 16.73
C GLU A 257 -7.40 -12.08 16.61
N ALA A 258 -7.09 -11.24 15.61
CA ALA A 258 -7.80 -9.99 15.40
C ALA A 258 -9.25 -10.22 14.94
N GLU A 259 -9.47 -11.15 14.01
CA GLU A 259 -10.80 -11.43 13.49
C GLU A 259 -11.66 -12.19 14.51
N GLU A 260 -11.10 -13.12 15.28
CA GLU A 260 -11.81 -13.78 16.39
C GLU A 260 -12.33 -12.75 17.40
N PHE A 261 -11.46 -11.81 17.82
CA PHE A 261 -11.83 -10.73 18.72
C PHE A 261 -12.92 -9.83 18.11
N ARG A 262 -12.80 -9.48 16.82
CA ARG A 262 -13.79 -8.69 16.11
C ARG A 262 -15.15 -9.38 16.08
N GLN A 263 -15.18 -10.67 15.75
CA GLN A 263 -16.41 -11.47 15.67
C GLN A 263 -17.06 -11.64 17.05
N GLU A 264 -16.27 -11.82 18.11
CA GLU A 264 -16.76 -11.83 19.49
C GLU A 264 -17.48 -10.52 19.83
N LYS A 265 -16.85 -9.37 19.54
CA LYS A 265 -17.44 -8.04 19.81
C LYS A 265 -18.67 -7.74 18.96
N LEU A 266 -18.70 -8.17 17.70
CA LEU A 266 -19.90 -8.05 16.85
C LEU A 266 -21.07 -8.90 17.38
N LYS A 267 -20.80 -10.10 17.89
CA LYS A 267 -21.83 -10.97 18.49
C LYS A 267 -22.36 -10.41 19.81
N GLU A 268 -21.49 -9.87 20.66
CA GLU A 268 -21.89 -9.18 21.89
C GLU A 268 -22.84 -8.01 21.60
N ARG A 269 -22.55 -7.23 20.55
CA ARG A 269 -23.45 -6.15 20.07
C ARG A 269 -24.81 -6.68 19.59
N GLN A 270 -24.82 -7.73 18.77
CA GLN A 270 -26.09 -8.30 18.29
C GLN A 270 -26.95 -8.85 19.42
N HIS A 271 -26.33 -9.41 20.47
CA HIS A 271 -27.04 -9.88 21.65
C HIS A 271 -27.56 -8.76 22.56
N SER A 272 -26.84 -7.63 22.67
CA SER A 272 -27.33 -6.47 23.42
C SER A 272 -28.45 -5.70 22.70
N GLU A 273 -28.44 -5.66 21.36
CA GLU A 273 -29.53 -5.08 20.57
C GLU A 273 -30.80 -5.95 20.51
N GLN A 274 -30.68 -7.29 20.64
CA GLN A 274 -31.82 -8.21 20.62
C GLN A 274 -32.52 -8.40 21.98
N ASN A 275 -31.93 -7.92 23.09
CA ASN A 275 -32.53 -7.95 24.43
C ASN A 275 -32.55 -6.56 25.08
N PRO A 276 -33.48 -5.64 24.70
CA PRO A 276 -33.65 -4.37 25.39
C PRO A 276 -34.55 -4.55 26.63
N ALA A 277 -34.08 -5.31 27.62
CA ALA A 277 -34.54 -5.35 29.02
C ALA A 277 -33.62 -6.36 29.74
N VAL A 278 -32.86 -6.01 30.77
CA VAL A 278 -33.34 -5.47 32.04
C VAL A 278 -32.34 -4.45 32.57
N SER A 279 -32.82 -3.22 32.72
CA SER A 279 -32.27 -2.25 33.65
C SER A 279 -32.52 -2.77 35.07
N GLU A 280 -31.54 -3.45 35.66
CA GLU A 280 -31.45 -3.60 37.10
C GLU A 280 -30.07 -3.15 37.53
N THR A 281 -30.00 -1.88 37.96
CA THR A 281 -29.04 -1.47 38.98
C THR A 281 -29.17 -2.38 40.21
N PRO A 282 -28.10 -3.03 40.69
CA PRO A 282 -28.04 -3.41 42.09
C PRO A 282 -27.40 -2.24 42.83
N ILE A 283 -28.27 -1.54 43.55
CA ILE A 283 -27.93 -0.72 44.71
C ILE A 283 -26.94 -1.50 45.59
N ALA A 284 -25.91 -0.81 46.07
CA ALA A 284 -24.97 -1.31 47.07
C ALA A 284 -25.71 -1.95 48.25
N GLU A 285 -25.65 -3.27 48.35
CA GLU A 285 -26.08 -4.01 49.52
C GLU A 285 -24.88 -4.37 50.37
N ILE A 286 -24.84 -3.73 51.53
CA ILE A 286 -23.93 -3.89 52.64
C ILE A 286 -23.87 -5.38 53.01
N GLN A 287 -22.70 -6.01 52.83
CA GLN A 287 -22.46 -7.36 53.33
C GLN A 287 -22.41 -7.35 54.86
N ILE A 288 -23.51 -7.81 55.47
CA ILE A 288 -23.53 -8.27 56.86
C ILE A 288 -23.09 -9.74 56.86
N ASP A 289 -21.91 -9.94 57.43
CA ASP A 289 -21.19 -11.18 57.65
C ASP A 289 -21.91 -12.11 58.66
N ARG A 290 -22.30 -13.34 58.24
CA ARG A 290 -22.61 -14.48 59.14
C ARG A 290 -22.47 -15.83 58.44
N HIS A 291 -21.29 -16.45 58.54
CA HIS A 291 -21.11 -17.85 58.98
C HIS A 291 -19.61 -18.16 58.93
N SER A 292 -18.89 -17.98 60.05
CA SER A 292 -18.62 -19.09 60.99
C SER A 292 -18.08 -20.36 60.32
N LYS A 293 -16.76 -20.44 60.19
CA LYS A 293 -16.01 -21.66 60.59
C LYS A 293 -14.61 -21.26 61.07
N VAL A 294 -14.37 -21.68 62.30
CA VAL A 294 -13.25 -21.38 63.19
C VAL A 294 -11.96 -22.04 62.67
N PRO A 295 -10.82 -21.35 62.65
CA PRO A 295 -9.51 -21.97 62.64
C PRO A 295 -9.10 -22.33 64.08
N GLU A 296 -8.63 -23.56 64.21
CA GLU A 296 -8.10 -24.18 65.41
C GLU A 296 -6.79 -23.50 65.85
N PHE A 297 -6.75 -22.89 67.04
CA PHE A 297 -5.52 -22.60 67.76
C PHE A 297 -5.76 -22.67 69.28
N SER A 298 -5.13 -23.65 69.91
CA SER A 298 -4.74 -23.66 71.33
C SER A 298 -3.68 -22.56 71.54
N PRO A 299 -3.58 -21.80 72.66
CA PRO A 299 -3.48 -22.36 74.02
C PRO A 299 -4.01 -21.53 75.21
N ARG A 300 -4.09 -22.23 76.34
CA ARG A 300 -3.81 -21.79 77.73
C ARG A 300 -4.53 -20.57 78.33
N GLU A 301 -5.29 -20.94 79.36
CA GLU A 301 -5.18 -20.40 80.72
C GLU A 301 -5.78 -19.04 81.06
N GLN A 302 -6.67 -19.13 82.06
CA GLN A 302 -6.77 -18.21 83.20
C GLN A 302 -7.28 -16.80 82.88
N ARG A 303 -8.10 -16.18 83.71
CA ARG A 303 -8.90 -16.52 84.89
C ARG A 303 -9.66 -15.21 85.11
N ARG A 304 -10.80 -15.35 85.78
CA ARG A 304 -11.29 -14.38 86.77
C ARG A 304 -11.84 -13.04 86.28
N ASN A 305 -13.06 -12.85 86.80
CA ASN A 305 -13.48 -11.66 87.53
C ASN A 305 -13.88 -10.47 86.64
N ASN A 306 -14.93 -9.74 86.95
CA ASN A 306 -15.93 -9.86 88.00
C ASN A 306 -16.94 -8.76 87.67
N ARG A 307 -18.17 -8.98 88.12
CA ARG A 307 -19.01 -7.96 88.77
C ARG A 307 -19.43 -6.77 87.91
N LYS A 308 -20.76 -6.65 87.78
CA LYS A 308 -21.58 -5.64 88.50
C LYS A 308 -21.69 -4.35 87.67
N ASN A 309 -22.81 -3.68 87.56
CA ASN A 309 -24.10 -3.69 88.24
C ASN A 309 -25.12 -3.26 87.16
N LEU A 310 -26.33 -3.81 87.09
CA LEU A 310 -27.45 -3.43 87.94
C LEU A 310 -27.61 -1.90 88.02
N SER A 311 -28.66 -1.36 87.40
CA SER A 311 -29.83 -0.84 88.13
C SER A 311 -30.71 -0.02 87.18
N PHE A 312 -31.96 -0.47 86.97
CA PHE A 312 -33.19 -0.01 87.67
C PHE A 312 -33.55 1.42 87.26
N SER A 313 -34.80 1.81 87.04
CA SER A 313 -36.10 1.15 87.02
C SER A 313 -37.13 2.19 86.54
N LYS A 314 -38.31 1.70 86.17
CA LYS A 314 -39.65 2.29 86.37
C LYS A 314 -39.84 3.79 86.20
#